data_AF-A0A0R2P1B2-F1
#
_entry.id   AF-A0A0R2P1B2-F1
#
_cell.length_a   1.000
_cell.length_b   1.000
_cell.length_c   1.000
_cell.angle_alpha   90.00
_cell.angle_beta   90.00
_cell.angle_gamma   90.00
#
_symmetry.space_group_name_H-M   'P 1'
#
loop_
_entity.id
_entity.type
_entity.pdbx_description
1 polymer ?
#
loop_
_entity_poly.entity_id
_entity_poly.type
_entity_poly.pdbx_seq_one_letter_code
_entity_poly.pdbx_strand_id
1 'polypeptide(L)'
;MIKRSLTRSPFGKELARQGVIQEWIAKARIDIEQARLLVLKTAWIIDNQGAKAARKEIAAIKVVVPRMAEEIINNAIQAHGGAGVSQDTPLAAMYAGVRTLRIVDGPDEVHIRDIARLELKSYLP
;
A
#
# COMPACT_ATOMS: atom_id res chain seq x y z
N MET A 1 -5.58 7.02 -10.78
CA MET A 1 -5.76 8.36 -10.18
C MET A 1 -5.33 9.47 -11.13
N ILE A 2 -4.03 9.68 -11.41
CA ILE A 2 -3.50 10.83 -12.17
C ILE A 2 -4.18 11.06 -13.54
N LYS A 3 -4.24 10.04 -14.41
CA LYS A 3 -4.86 10.19 -15.75
C LYS A 3 -6.31 10.67 -15.65
N ARG A 4 -7.09 10.10 -14.74
CA ARG A 4 -8.49 10.45 -14.52
C ARG A 4 -8.66 11.86 -13.97
N SER A 5 -7.80 12.27 -13.03
CA SER A 5 -7.92 13.58 -12.41
C SER A 5 -7.55 14.73 -13.36
N LEU A 6 -6.75 14.47 -14.39
CA LEU A 6 -6.45 15.44 -15.46
C LEU A 6 -7.61 15.60 -16.45
N THR A 7 -8.41 14.55 -16.71
CA THR A 7 -9.48 14.63 -17.74
C THR A 7 -10.84 15.04 -17.19
N ARG A 8 -11.01 15.06 -15.87
CA ARG A 8 -12.31 15.35 -15.23
C ARG A 8 -12.31 16.74 -14.61
N SER A 9 -13.18 17.62 -15.11
CA SER A 9 -13.27 19.02 -14.67
C SER A 9 -14.63 19.40 -14.09
N PRO A 10 -14.98 18.94 -12.88
CA PRO A 10 -16.16 19.43 -12.19
C PRO A 10 -15.91 20.86 -11.69
N PHE A 11 -16.94 21.70 -11.67
CA PHE A 11 -16.87 23.06 -11.12
C PHE A 11 -15.77 23.95 -11.76
N GLY A 12 -15.55 23.80 -13.07
CA GLY A 12 -14.73 24.72 -13.86
C GLY A 12 -13.22 24.49 -13.86
N LYS A 13 -12.70 23.47 -13.15
CA LYS A 13 -11.27 23.08 -13.23
C LYS A 13 -11.07 21.58 -13.04
N GLU A 14 -9.96 21.07 -13.56
CA GLU A 14 -9.58 19.66 -13.44
C GLU A 14 -9.47 19.25 -11.97
N LEU A 15 -9.83 18.01 -11.66
CA LEU A 15 -9.63 17.42 -10.33
C LEU A 15 -8.17 17.49 -9.90
N ALA A 16 -7.21 17.34 -10.82
CA ALA A 16 -5.78 17.46 -10.55
C ALA A 16 -5.35 18.85 -10.02
N ARG A 17 -6.20 19.87 -10.15
CA ARG A 17 -5.98 21.24 -9.63
C ARG A 17 -6.63 21.46 -8.26
N GLN A 18 -7.25 20.44 -7.69
CA GLN A 18 -7.80 20.48 -6.34
C GLN A 18 -6.71 20.02 -5.35
N GLY A 19 -6.50 20.77 -4.27
CA GLY A 19 -5.43 20.51 -3.31
C GLY A 19 -5.49 19.10 -2.73
N VAL A 20 -6.68 18.60 -2.42
CA VAL A 20 -6.90 17.23 -1.90
C VAL A 20 -6.36 16.16 -2.86
N ILE A 21 -6.59 16.32 -4.17
CA ILE A 21 -6.11 15.36 -5.17
C ILE A 21 -4.59 15.41 -5.30
N GLN A 22 -4.01 16.61 -5.21
CA GLN A 22 -2.54 16.79 -5.23
C GLN A 22 -1.89 16.14 -4.01
N GLU A 23 -2.50 16.30 -2.83
CA GLU A 23 -2.06 15.66 -1.59
C GLU A 23 -2.08 14.13 -1.72
N TRP A 24 -3.18 13.55 -2.23
CA TRP A 24 -3.26 12.10 -2.44
C TRP A 24 -2.20 11.59 -3.42
N ILE A 25 -1.95 12.31 -4.51
CA ILE A 25 -0.92 11.94 -5.49
C ILE A 25 0.47 12.01 -4.84
N ALA A 26 0.75 13.05 -4.05
CA ALA A 26 2.03 13.22 -3.37
C ALA A 26 2.27 12.11 -2.33
N LYS A 27 1.29 11.87 -1.44
CA LYS A 27 1.35 10.79 -0.44
C LYS A 27 1.52 9.43 -1.10
N ALA A 28 0.74 9.12 -2.13
CA ALA A 28 0.86 7.89 -2.89
C ALA A 28 2.29 7.68 -3.43
N ARG A 29 2.93 8.72 -3.97
CA ARG A 29 4.32 8.64 -4.45
C ARG A 29 5.30 8.34 -3.32
N ILE A 30 5.17 9.03 -2.18
CA ILE A 30 6.03 8.83 -1.00
C ILE A 30 5.87 7.40 -0.48
N ASP A 31 4.64 6.95 -0.26
CA ASP A 31 4.35 5.64 0.32
C ASP A 31 4.80 4.50 -0.59
N ILE A 32 4.61 4.65 -1.91
CA ILE A 32 5.11 3.70 -2.91
C ILE A 32 6.63 3.58 -2.83
N GLU A 33 7.36 4.67 -2.60
CA GLU A 33 8.81 4.62 -2.52
C GLU A 33 9.31 4.02 -1.20
N GLN A 34 8.71 4.40 -0.08
CA GLN A 34 9.01 3.79 1.22
C GLN A 34 8.79 2.27 1.19
N ALA A 35 7.65 1.82 0.63
CA ALA A 35 7.33 0.41 0.50
C ALA A 35 8.29 -0.32 -0.45
N ARG A 36 8.63 0.29 -1.60
CA ARG A 36 9.59 -0.29 -2.57
C ARG A 36 10.96 -0.49 -1.92
N LEU A 37 11.48 0.51 -1.23
CA LEU A 37 12.77 0.42 -0.57
C LEU A 37 12.76 -0.62 0.55
N LEU A 38 11.68 -0.75 1.31
CA LEU A 38 11.56 -1.79 2.33
C LEU A 38 11.53 -3.20 1.71
N VAL A 39 10.84 -3.39 0.58
CA VAL A 39 10.84 -4.66 -0.17
C VAL A 39 12.24 -4.98 -0.69
N LEU A 40 12.94 -4.01 -1.29
CA LEU A 40 14.29 -4.21 -1.80
C LEU A 40 15.30 -4.50 -0.69
N LYS A 41 15.20 -3.82 0.46
CA LYS A 41 15.98 -4.14 1.67
C LYS A 41 15.72 -5.59 2.09
N THR A 42 14.45 -5.99 2.14
CA THR A 42 14.06 -7.35 2.56
C THR A 42 14.63 -8.41 1.62
N ALA A 43 14.48 -8.21 0.30
CA ALA A 43 15.04 -9.09 -0.71
C ALA A 43 16.57 -9.18 -0.59
N TRP A 44 17.25 -8.04 -0.43
CA TRP A 44 18.70 -8.03 -0.23
C TRP A 44 19.14 -8.83 1.00
N ILE A 45 18.43 -8.74 2.13
CA ILE A 45 18.74 -9.56 3.32
C ILE A 45 18.51 -11.04 3.02
N ILE A 46 17.45 -11.41 2.30
CA ILE A 46 17.19 -12.81 1.91
C ILE A 46 18.34 -13.33 1.04
N ASP A 47 18.75 -12.59 0.03
CA ASP A 47 19.79 -13.01 -0.92
C ASP A 47 21.16 -13.17 -0.26
N ASN A 48 21.47 -12.34 0.75
CA ASN A 48 22.80 -12.30 1.38
C ASN A 48 22.88 -13.07 2.71
N GLN A 49 21.77 -13.22 3.43
CA GLN A 49 21.74 -13.76 4.80
C GLN A 49 20.66 -14.84 5.01
N GLY A 50 19.84 -15.11 3.99
CA GLY A 50 18.76 -16.09 4.01
C GLY A 50 17.46 -15.59 4.64
N ALA A 51 16.36 -16.25 4.29
CA ALA A 51 15.01 -15.87 4.71
C ALA A 51 14.81 -15.84 6.23
N LYS A 52 15.54 -16.68 6.99
CA LYS A 52 15.46 -16.71 8.45
C LYS A 52 15.98 -15.41 9.08
N ALA A 53 17.04 -14.82 8.52
CA ALA A 53 17.58 -13.54 8.96
C ALA A 53 16.63 -12.38 8.65
N ALA A 54 15.92 -12.46 7.52
CA ALA A 54 14.96 -11.45 7.08
C ALA A 54 13.56 -11.57 7.73
N ARG A 55 13.36 -12.44 8.73
CA ARG A 55 12.02 -12.76 9.26
C ARG A 55 11.23 -11.52 9.69
N LYS A 56 11.89 -10.56 10.35
CA LYS A 56 11.25 -9.32 10.81
C LYS A 56 10.84 -8.43 9.63
N GLU A 57 11.73 -8.28 8.65
CA GLU A 57 11.52 -7.50 7.44
C GLU A 57 10.44 -8.11 6.53
N ILE A 58 10.39 -9.44 6.38
CA ILE A 58 9.34 -10.17 5.65
C ILE A 58 7.96 -9.87 6.25
N ALA A 59 7.84 -9.95 7.58
CA ALA A 59 6.60 -9.59 8.27
C ALA A 59 6.24 -8.10 8.06
N ALA A 60 7.22 -7.21 8.09
CA ALA A 60 6.99 -5.77 7.89
C ALA A 60 6.47 -5.46 6.48
N ILE A 61 7.07 -6.01 5.42
CA ILE A 61 6.59 -5.78 4.05
C ILE A 61 5.20 -6.37 3.82
N LYS A 62 4.89 -7.50 4.46
CA LYS A 62 3.59 -8.15 4.36
C LYS A 62 2.45 -7.33 4.99
N VAL A 63 2.78 -6.41 5.89
CA VAL A 63 1.84 -5.43 6.47
C VAL A 63 1.82 -4.14 5.66
N VAL A 64 3.00 -3.56 5.39
CA VAL A 64 3.12 -2.21 4.80
C VAL A 64 2.59 -2.18 3.37
N VAL A 65 2.95 -3.16 2.54
CA VAL A 65 2.65 -3.12 1.10
C VAL A 65 1.14 -3.20 0.84
N PRO A 66 0.38 -4.15 1.41
CA PRO A 66 -1.06 -4.21 1.17
C PRO A 66 -1.81 -3.00 1.70
N ARG A 67 -1.45 -2.47 2.89
CA ARG A 67 -2.09 -1.27 3.46
C ARG A 67 -1.89 -0.04 2.59
N MET A 68 -0.66 0.20 2.14
CA MET A 68 -0.34 1.29 1.21
C MET A 68 -1.12 1.14 -0.09
N ALA A 69 -1.12 -0.05 -0.68
CA ALA A 69 -1.81 -0.29 -1.95
C ALA A 69 -3.33 -0.11 -1.81
N GLU A 70 -3.94 -0.59 -0.73
CA GLU A 70 -5.37 -0.42 -0.44
C GLU A 70 -5.76 1.05 -0.37
N GLU A 71 -5.01 1.87 0.36
CA GLU A 71 -5.27 3.31 0.50
C GLU A 71 -5.16 4.05 -0.84
N ILE A 72 -4.12 3.74 -1.64
CA ILE A 72 -3.93 4.36 -2.96
C ILE A 72 -5.03 3.94 -3.94
N ILE A 73 -5.45 2.67 -3.90
CA ILE A 73 -6.55 2.17 -4.73
C ILE A 73 -7.86 2.83 -4.31
N ASN A 74 -8.13 2.95 -3.00
CA ASN A 74 -9.30 3.64 -2.48
C ASN A 74 -9.38 5.10 -2.96
N ASN A 75 -8.28 5.85 -2.86
CA ASN A 75 -8.21 7.22 -3.38
C ASN A 75 -8.38 7.28 -4.91
N ALA A 76 -7.89 6.26 -5.62
CA ALA A 76 -8.14 6.14 -7.06
C ALA A 76 -9.61 5.87 -7.38
N ILE A 77 -10.31 5.02 -6.61
CA ILE A 77 -11.77 4.79 -6.73
C ILE A 77 -12.50 6.11 -6.54
N GLN A 78 -12.19 6.84 -5.48
CA GLN A 78 -12.81 8.13 -5.17
C GLN A 78 -12.64 9.15 -6.31
N ALA A 79 -11.44 9.23 -6.92
CA ALA A 79 -11.18 10.09 -8.06
C ALA A 79 -11.95 9.70 -9.35
N HIS A 80 -12.39 8.43 -9.47
CA HIS A 80 -13.23 7.98 -10.59
C HIS A 80 -14.72 8.18 -10.35
N GLY A 81 -15.15 8.41 -9.10
CA GLY A 81 -16.56 8.50 -8.72
C GLY A 81 -17.26 7.15 -8.93
N GLY A 82 -18.50 7.16 -9.45
CA GLY A 82 -19.27 5.93 -9.70
C GLY A 82 -18.55 4.91 -10.60
N ALA A 83 -17.73 5.36 -11.56
CA ALA A 83 -16.93 4.47 -12.40
C ALA A 83 -15.82 3.72 -11.63
N GLY A 84 -15.44 4.21 -10.44
CA GLY A 84 -14.44 3.56 -9.59
C GLY A 84 -14.95 2.29 -8.91
N VAL A 85 -16.27 2.17 -8.76
CA VAL A 85 -16.94 0.99 -8.18
C VAL A 85 -17.67 0.15 -9.22
N SER A 86 -17.67 0.56 -10.48
CA SER A 86 -18.23 -0.20 -11.60
C SER A 86 -17.18 -1.14 -12.23
N GLN A 87 -17.62 -1.90 -13.22
CA GLN A 87 -16.81 -2.80 -14.03
C GLN A 87 -16.11 -2.07 -15.20
N ASP A 88 -16.34 -0.76 -15.36
CA ASP A 88 -15.70 0.06 -16.40
C ASP A 88 -14.20 0.29 -16.10
N THR A 89 -13.79 0.04 -14.85
CA THR A 89 -12.40 0.13 -14.41
C THR A 89 -12.02 -1.11 -13.60
N PRO A 90 -10.73 -1.47 -13.53
CA PRO A 90 -10.30 -2.60 -12.71
C PRO A 90 -10.31 -2.29 -11.20
N LEU A 91 -10.64 -1.06 -10.79
CA LEU A 91 -10.37 -0.57 -9.44
C LEU A 91 -11.12 -1.33 -8.34
N ALA A 92 -12.39 -1.68 -8.56
CA ALA A 92 -13.16 -2.48 -7.62
C ALA A 92 -12.54 -3.87 -7.40
N ALA A 93 -12.11 -4.53 -8.48
CA ALA A 93 -11.43 -5.82 -8.41
C ALA A 93 -10.05 -5.71 -7.75
N MET A 94 -9.29 -4.65 -8.04
CA MET A 94 -8.01 -4.37 -7.39
C MET A 94 -8.17 -4.16 -5.89
N TYR A 95 -9.20 -3.42 -5.46
CA TYR A 95 -9.50 -3.18 -4.05
C TYR A 95 -9.84 -4.47 -3.31
N ALA A 96 -10.71 -5.31 -3.89
CA ALA A 96 -11.01 -6.62 -3.33
C ALA A 96 -9.74 -7.49 -3.24
N GLY A 97 -8.93 -7.53 -4.30
CA GLY A 97 -7.69 -8.30 -4.35
C GLY A 97 -6.68 -7.89 -3.28
N VAL A 98 -6.41 -6.59 -3.12
CA VAL A 98 -5.47 -6.12 -2.08
C VAL A 98 -6.03 -6.35 -0.67
N ARG A 99 -7.35 -6.24 -0.48
CA ARG A 99 -7.99 -6.57 0.80
C ARG A 99 -7.81 -8.04 1.17
N THR A 100 -7.83 -8.95 0.20
CA THR A 100 -7.51 -10.36 0.38
C THR A 100 -6.07 -10.55 0.84
N LEU A 101 -5.11 -9.79 0.30
CA LEU A 101 -3.69 -9.86 0.68
C LEU A 101 -3.42 -9.47 2.14
N ARG A 102 -4.36 -8.80 2.82
CA ARG A 102 -4.30 -8.52 4.26
C ARG A 102 -4.76 -9.69 5.15
N ILE A 103 -5.20 -10.79 4.55
CA ILE A 103 -5.70 -11.99 5.24
C ILE A 103 -4.85 -13.21 4.89
N VAL A 104 -4.62 -13.43 3.59
CA VAL A 104 -3.85 -14.59 3.12
C VAL A 104 -2.38 -14.47 3.54
N ASP A 105 -1.69 -15.60 3.67
CA ASP A 105 -0.30 -15.69 4.13
C ASP A 105 -0.05 -14.98 5.48
N GLY A 106 -1.05 -15.06 6.36
CA GLY A 106 -1.06 -14.45 7.68
C GLY A 106 -1.72 -13.07 7.67
N PRO A 107 -2.74 -12.84 8.53
CA PRO A 107 -3.36 -11.53 8.64
C PRO A 107 -2.40 -10.52 9.26
N ASP A 108 -2.65 -9.22 9.00
CA ASP A 108 -1.80 -8.13 9.47
C ASP A 108 -1.45 -8.26 10.97
N GLU A 109 -2.41 -8.62 11.81
CA GLU A 109 -2.26 -8.68 13.26
C GLU A 109 -1.26 -9.76 13.70
N VAL A 110 -1.17 -10.87 12.96
CA VAL A 110 -0.19 -11.93 13.22
C VAL A 110 1.21 -11.42 12.91
N HIS A 111 1.41 -10.74 11.79
CA HIS A 111 2.70 -10.16 11.41
C HIS A 111 3.12 -9.04 12.35
N ILE A 112 2.20 -8.16 12.75
CA ILE A 112 2.47 -7.09 13.74
C ILE A 112 2.92 -7.68 15.07
N ARG A 113 2.23 -8.72 15.55
CA ARG A 113 2.61 -9.41 16.80
C ARG A 113 3.99 -10.04 16.68
N ASP A 114 4.31 -10.67 15.54
CA ASP A 114 5.60 -11.29 15.31
C ASP A 114 6.74 -10.26 15.25
N ILE A 115 6.52 -9.11 14.60
CA ILE A 115 7.45 -7.97 14.61
C ILE A 115 7.69 -7.51 16.04
N ALA A 116 6.63 -7.28 16.83
CA ALA A 116 6.74 -6.82 18.20
C ALA A 116 7.56 -7.80 19.07
N ARG A 117 7.31 -9.11 18.93
CA ARG A 117 8.08 -10.15 19.64
C ARG A 117 9.55 -10.15 19.27
N LEU A 118 9.87 -10.01 17.98
CA LEU A 118 11.25 -9.99 17.51
C LEU A 118 11.98 -8.71 17.94
N GLU A 119 11.29 -7.58 17.91
CA GLU A 119 11.84 -6.28 18.35
C GLU A 119 12.14 -6.30 19.86
N LEU A 120 11.21 -6.80 20.68
CA LEU A 120 11.35 -6.81 22.14
C LEU A 120 12.35 -7.85 22.66
N LYS A 121 12.61 -8.93 21.90
CA LYS A 121 13.47 -10.05 22.34
C LYS A 121 14.87 -9.61 22.77
N SER A 122 15.43 -8.57 22.16
CA SER A 122 16.75 -8.04 22.52
C SER A 122 16.75 -7.15 23.77
N TYR A 123 15.58 -6.77 24.27
CA TYR A 123 15.41 -5.82 25.38
C TYR A 123 14.83 -6.46 26.64
N LEU A 124 14.19 -7.62 26.51
CA LEU A 124 13.59 -8.34 27.64
C LEU A 124 14.60 -9.33 28.26
N PRO A 125 14.58 -9.49 29.60
CA PRO A 125 15.42 -10.44 30.32
C PRO A 125 15.09 -11.90 30.01
#